data_AF-A0A6C0REG3-F1
#
_entry.id   AF-A0A6C0REG3-F1
#
_cell.length_a   1.000
_cell.length_b   1.000
_cell.length_c   1.000
_cell.angle_alpha   90.00
_cell.angle_beta   90.00
_cell.angle_gamma   90.00
#
_symmetry.space_group_name_H-M   'P 1'
#
loop_
_entity.id
_entity.type
_entity.pdbx_description
1 polymer ?
#
loop_
_entity_poly.entity_id
_entity_poly.type
_entity_poly.pdbx_seq_one_letter_code
_entity_poly.pdbx_strand_id
1 'polypeptide(L)'
;MKIVVLSALILITQTLFAQQILKFSVEFTEDRINTPVSVPLNRVNYNTDNGTLALYEIINDKETALPCQLETGHSARLWFLLNDETPKGTVRDFILKTEEKTATENAAVSLKKDSEDLCFQVGDKTILKYRHAVTLPPKGVDPLYKRSGYIHPLTSPGGKVLTRIQAPDHYHHYGIWGHGPKPTSATGP
;
A
#
# COMPACT_ATOMS: atom_id res chain seq x y z
N MET A 1 -73.92 7.82 2.28
CA MET A 1 -72.67 8.44 1.78
C MET A 1 -71.50 7.61 2.29
N LYS A 2 -70.75 6.94 1.40
CA LYS A 2 -69.55 6.17 1.76
C LYS A 2 -68.34 6.91 1.20
N ILE A 3 -67.50 7.45 2.07
CA ILE A 3 -66.24 8.09 1.70
C ILE A 3 -65.21 6.97 1.63
N VAL A 4 -64.79 6.62 0.41
CA VAL A 4 -63.66 5.71 0.18
C VAL A 4 -62.40 6.57 0.25
N VAL A 5 -61.66 6.45 1.34
CA VAL A 5 -60.33 7.08 1.48
C VAL A 5 -59.34 6.18 0.76
N LEU A 6 -58.86 6.63 -0.40
CA LEU A 6 -57.81 5.97 -1.17
C LEU A 6 -56.45 6.41 -0.60
N SER A 7 -55.85 5.57 0.24
CA SER A 7 -54.49 5.81 0.75
C SER A 7 -53.47 5.42 -0.33
N ALA A 8 -52.88 6.43 -0.98
CA ALA A 8 -51.76 6.23 -1.90
C ALA A 8 -50.46 6.04 -1.10
N LEU A 9 -49.91 4.82 -1.10
CA LEU A 9 -48.63 4.49 -0.50
C LEU A 9 -47.51 4.93 -1.47
N ILE A 10 -46.91 6.09 -1.23
CA ILE A 10 -45.75 6.58 -1.99
C ILE A 10 -44.51 5.85 -1.47
N LEU A 11 -44.07 4.81 -2.18
CA LEU A 11 -42.78 4.16 -1.96
C LEU A 11 -41.68 5.09 -2.51
N ILE A 12 -41.12 5.94 -1.67
CA ILE A 12 -39.91 6.70 -2.01
C ILE A 12 -38.75 5.71 -1.97
N THR A 13 -38.32 5.24 -3.14
CA THR A 13 -37.06 4.51 -3.28
C THR A 13 -35.92 5.47 -2.97
N GLN A 14 -35.42 5.42 -1.74
CA GLN A 14 -34.20 6.12 -1.32
C GLN A 14 -33.02 5.49 -2.08
N THR A 15 -32.61 6.10 -3.19
CA THR A 15 -31.32 5.77 -3.79
C THR A 15 -30.24 6.39 -2.90
N LEU A 16 -29.60 5.55 -2.08
CA LEU A 16 -28.38 5.91 -1.36
C LEU A 16 -27.30 6.26 -2.39
N PHE A 17 -27.12 7.55 -2.66
CA PHE A 17 -25.97 8.02 -3.42
C PHE A 17 -24.77 8.01 -2.48
N ALA A 18 -23.78 7.17 -2.77
CA ALA A 18 -22.47 7.27 -2.14
C ALA A 18 -21.94 8.71 -2.30
N GLN A 19 -21.43 9.29 -1.22
CA GLN A 19 -21.05 10.69 -1.20
C GLN A 19 -19.80 10.90 -2.06
N GLN A 20 -19.94 11.63 -3.16
CA GLN A 20 -18.81 12.06 -3.97
C GLN A 20 -17.98 13.09 -3.19
N ILE A 21 -16.69 12.81 -3.02
CA ILE A 21 -15.75 13.67 -2.29
C ILE A 21 -14.99 14.58 -3.26
N LEU A 22 -14.42 13.98 -4.30
CA LEU A 22 -13.52 14.67 -5.23
C LEU A 22 -13.64 14.05 -6.63
N LYS A 23 -13.59 14.91 -7.65
CA LYS A 23 -13.32 14.53 -9.05
C LYS A 23 -12.01 15.15 -9.48
N PHE A 24 -11.17 14.37 -10.14
CA PHE A 24 -9.88 14.85 -10.64
C PHE A 24 -9.46 14.06 -11.87
N SER A 25 -8.53 14.64 -12.64
CA SER A 25 -7.98 14.02 -13.83
C SER A 25 -6.46 13.92 -13.71
N VAL A 26 -5.89 12.88 -14.30
CA VAL A 26 -4.45 12.67 -14.38
C VAL A 26 -4.04 12.63 -15.85
N GLU A 27 -3.01 13.38 -16.19
CA GLU A 27 -2.41 13.42 -17.53
C GLU A 27 -0.88 13.33 -17.38
N PHE A 28 -0.22 12.67 -18.33
CA PHE A 28 1.23 12.56 -18.36
C PHE A 28 1.82 13.20 -19.63
N THR A 29 3.01 13.78 -19.47
CA THR A 29 3.78 14.38 -20.58
C THR A 29 4.65 13.36 -21.34
N GLU A 30 4.65 12.10 -20.89
CA GLU A 30 5.36 10.96 -21.48
C GLU A 30 4.53 9.69 -21.33
N ASP A 31 4.83 8.67 -22.13
CA ASP A 31 4.15 7.38 -22.05
C ASP A 31 4.43 6.69 -20.71
N ARG A 32 3.41 6.05 -20.15
CA ARG A 32 3.44 5.40 -18.84
C ARG A 32 2.90 3.98 -18.93
N ILE A 33 3.37 3.12 -18.04
CA ILE A 33 2.84 1.76 -17.85
C ILE A 33 2.82 1.45 -16.36
N ASN A 34 1.74 0.85 -15.85
CA ASN A 34 1.63 0.37 -14.46
C ASN A 34 2.17 1.38 -13.44
N THR A 35 1.70 2.62 -13.52
CA THR A 35 2.34 3.76 -12.88
C THR A 35 1.69 4.08 -11.53
N PRO A 36 2.46 4.11 -10.42
CA PRO A 36 1.94 4.55 -9.14
C PRO A 36 1.68 6.05 -9.18
N VAL A 37 0.49 6.45 -8.75
CA VAL A 37 0.07 7.85 -8.69
C VAL A 37 -0.28 8.18 -7.24
N SER A 38 0.04 9.42 -6.84
CA SER A 38 -0.44 9.96 -5.58
C SER A 38 -1.01 11.35 -5.71
N VAL A 39 -2.13 11.56 -5.02
CA VAL A 39 -2.86 12.83 -4.99
C VAL A 39 -2.92 13.34 -3.54
N PRO A 40 -2.50 14.59 -3.28
CA PRO A 40 -2.62 15.17 -1.95
C PRO A 40 -4.09 15.42 -1.58
N LEU A 41 -4.47 15.09 -0.35
CA LEU A 41 -5.83 15.28 0.19
C LEU A 41 -5.93 16.49 1.13
N ASN A 42 -4.89 17.32 1.24
CA ASN A 42 -4.77 18.41 2.24
C ASN A 42 -5.91 19.44 2.21
N ARG A 43 -6.67 19.54 1.12
CA ARG A 43 -7.80 20.47 0.95
C ARG A 43 -9.14 19.76 0.76
N VAL A 44 -9.16 18.45 0.97
CA VAL A 44 -10.31 17.60 0.77
C VAL A 44 -10.87 17.28 2.15
N ASN A 45 -12.12 17.67 2.41
CA ASN A 45 -12.80 17.26 3.63
C ASN A 45 -13.31 15.84 3.44
N TYR A 46 -12.55 14.85 3.93
CA TYR A 46 -12.94 13.46 3.92
C TYR A 46 -13.08 12.96 5.36
N ASN A 47 -14.12 12.15 5.60
CA ASN A 47 -14.38 11.53 6.91
C ASN A 47 -14.26 10.00 6.76
N THR A 48 -13.37 9.39 7.55
CA THR A 48 -13.16 7.94 7.62
C THR A 48 -13.76 7.27 8.87
N ASP A 49 -14.44 8.03 9.73
CA ASP A 49 -15.02 7.53 10.98
C ASP A 49 -16.17 6.55 10.69
N ASN A 50 -17.01 6.87 9.70
CA ASN A 50 -18.22 6.12 9.36
C ASN A 50 -18.18 5.46 7.97
N GLY A 51 -17.04 5.50 7.29
CA GLY A 51 -16.91 4.98 5.93
C GLY A 51 -15.48 4.79 5.46
N THR A 52 -15.33 4.16 4.30
CA THR A 52 -14.04 3.94 3.64
C THR A 52 -13.96 4.75 2.36
N LEU A 53 -12.76 5.22 2.04
CA LEU A 53 -12.50 5.86 0.76
C LEU A 53 -12.45 4.80 -0.34
N ALA A 54 -13.24 5.01 -1.39
CA ALA A 54 -13.26 4.20 -2.58
C ALA A 54 -12.93 5.08 -3.80
N LEU A 55 -11.97 4.65 -4.60
CA LEU A 55 -11.57 5.33 -5.82
C LEU A 55 -12.16 4.61 -7.03
N TYR A 56 -12.69 5.40 -7.95
CA TYR A 56 -13.23 4.92 -9.21
C TYR A 56 -12.56 5.63 -10.37
N GLU A 57 -12.22 4.89 -11.41
CA GLU A 57 -11.87 5.44 -12.72
C GLU A 57 -13.12 5.53 -13.60
N ILE A 58 -13.27 6.62 -14.35
CA ILE A 58 -14.35 6.77 -15.32
C ILE A 58 -13.87 6.25 -16.67
N ILE A 59 -14.43 5.12 -17.11
CA ILE A 59 -14.14 4.50 -18.40
C ILE A 59 -15.45 4.36 -19.16
N ASN A 60 -15.58 5.01 -20.31
CA ASN A 60 -16.81 5.02 -21.13
C ASN A 60 -18.06 5.40 -20.31
N ASP A 61 -17.96 6.49 -19.54
CA ASP A 61 -19.00 7.00 -18.63
C ASP A 61 -19.41 6.02 -17.51
N LYS A 62 -18.63 4.95 -17.28
CA LYS A 62 -18.85 3.99 -16.20
C LYS A 62 -17.75 4.09 -15.15
N GLU A 63 -18.16 4.02 -13.90
CA GLU A 63 -17.25 3.96 -12.77
C GLU A 63 -16.70 2.54 -12.60
N THR A 64 -15.40 2.39 -12.74
CA THR A 64 -14.67 1.13 -12.52
C THR A 64 -13.88 1.26 -11.23
N ALA A 65 -14.15 0.41 -10.24
CA ALA A 65 -13.46 0.46 -8.95
C ALA A 65 -11.95 0.22 -9.11
N LEU A 66 -11.16 1.08 -8.48
CA LEU A 66 -9.70 1.02 -8.51
C LEU A 66 -9.15 0.92 -7.09
N PRO A 67 -8.32 -0.09 -6.77
CA PRO A 67 -7.69 -0.19 -5.46
C PRO A 67 -6.85 1.06 -5.13
N CYS A 68 -7.09 1.64 -3.96
CA CYS A 68 -6.35 2.79 -3.46
C CYS A 68 -5.97 2.61 -1.99
N GLN A 69 -4.91 3.28 -1.56
CA GLN A 69 -4.43 3.30 -0.19
C GLN A 69 -4.36 4.75 0.31
N LEU A 70 -4.92 4.98 1.51
CA LEU A 70 -4.77 6.24 2.22
C LEU A 70 -3.45 6.24 3.01
N GLU A 71 -2.58 7.20 2.74
CA GLU A 71 -1.47 7.57 3.61
C GLU A 71 -1.94 8.68 4.55
N THR A 72 -2.04 8.36 5.84
CA THR A 72 -2.40 9.33 6.89
C THR A 72 -1.15 10.05 7.43
N GLY A 73 -1.25 11.34 7.72
CA GLY A 73 -0.14 12.11 8.30
C GLY A 73 -0.35 13.62 8.17
N HIS A 74 0.72 14.42 8.33
CA HIS A 74 0.66 15.87 8.20
C HIS A 74 0.16 16.34 6.81
N SER A 75 0.47 15.57 5.76
CA SER A 75 -0.10 15.76 4.43
C SER A 75 -0.67 14.44 3.94
N ALA A 76 -1.97 14.23 4.15
CA ALA A 76 -2.62 13.01 3.72
C ALA A 76 -2.55 12.84 2.20
N ARG A 77 -2.32 11.62 1.73
CA ARG A 77 -2.25 11.30 0.30
C ARG A 77 -3.08 10.07 -0.03
N LEU A 78 -3.70 10.09 -1.19
CA LEU A 78 -4.28 8.90 -1.80
C LEU A 78 -3.27 8.32 -2.78
N TRP A 79 -2.96 7.03 -2.63
CA TRP A 79 -2.10 6.27 -3.53
C TRP A 79 -2.92 5.25 -4.30
N PHE A 80 -2.64 5.08 -5.60
CA PHE A 80 -3.26 4.06 -6.44
C PHE A 80 -2.34 3.71 -7.60
N LEU A 81 -2.57 2.57 -8.23
CA LEU A 81 -1.82 2.11 -9.40
C LEU A 81 -2.66 2.31 -10.65
N LEU A 82 -2.15 3.08 -11.61
CA LEU A 82 -2.71 3.10 -12.96
C LEU A 82 -2.27 1.83 -13.67
N ASN A 83 -3.20 0.90 -13.85
CA ASN A 83 -2.93 -0.30 -14.62
C ASN A 83 -2.87 0.02 -16.12
N ASP A 84 -2.15 -0.84 -16.83
CA ASP A 84 -1.99 -0.82 -18.28
C ASP A 84 -1.20 0.39 -18.80
N GLU A 85 -1.11 0.48 -20.13
CA GLU A 85 -0.44 1.57 -20.82
C GLU A 85 -1.29 2.86 -20.73
N THR A 86 -0.63 3.98 -20.47
CA THR A 86 -1.22 5.31 -20.53
C THR A 86 -0.35 6.15 -21.46
N PRO A 87 -0.71 6.26 -22.75
CA PRO A 87 0.03 7.08 -23.71
C PRO A 87 0.07 8.55 -23.28
N LYS A 88 1.13 9.25 -23.68
CA LYS A 88 1.30 10.69 -23.48
C LYS A 88 0.05 11.47 -23.90
N GLY A 89 -0.36 12.43 -23.08
CA GLY A 89 -1.51 13.29 -23.34
C GLY A 89 -2.87 12.62 -23.12
N THR A 90 -2.89 11.35 -22.70
CA THR A 90 -4.13 10.69 -22.27
C THR A 90 -4.58 11.29 -20.94
N VAL A 91 -5.82 11.75 -20.90
CA VAL A 91 -6.48 12.20 -19.67
C VAL A 91 -7.29 11.03 -19.11
N ARG A 92 -7.01 10.65 -17.86
CA ARG A 92 -7.78 9.65 -17.11
C ARG A 92 -8.54 10.34 -15.99
N ASP A 93 -9.84 10.13 -15.92
CA ASP A 93 -10.73 10.78 -14.96
C ASP A 93 -11.08 9.86 -13.79
N PHE A 94 -11.12 10.44 -12.60
CA PHE A 94 -11.33 9.70 -11.36
C PHE A 94 -12.37 10.36 -10.46
N ILE A 95 -13.06 9.53 -9.69
CA ILE A 95 -14.00 9.92 -8.66
C ILE A 95 -13.61 9.25 -7.35
N LEU A 96 -13.39 10.05 -6.31
CA LEU A 96 -13.23 9.58 -4.94
C LEU A 96 -14.58 9.68 -4.22
N LYS A 97 -15.00 8.59 -3.58
CA LYS A 97 -16.26 8.49 -2.84
C LYS A 97 -16.03 8.00 -1.41
N THR A 98 -16.94 8.36 -0.51
CA THR A 98 -17.08 7.67 0.78
C THR A 98 -18.14 6.60 0.62
N GLU A 99 -17.80 5.37 0.99
CA GLU A 99 -18.71 4.24 1.02
C GLU A 99 -18.86 3.71 2.44
N GLU A 100 -20.01 3.07 2.70
CA GLU A 100 -20.14 2.32 3.94
C GLU A 100 -19.06 1.25 4.01
N LYS A 101 -18.54 1.06 5.22
CA LYS A 101 -17.46 0.13 5.50
C LYS A 101 -17.93 -1.30 5.24
N THR A 102 -17.80 -1.76 4.01
CA THR A 102 -17.96 -3.17 3.66
C THR A 102 -16.70 -3.90 4.09
N ALA A 103 -16.87 -5.10 4.66
CA ALA A 103 -15.81 -5.95 5.19
C ALA A 103 -14.94 -6.57 4.09
N THR A 104 -14.55 -5.80 3.08
CA THR A 104 -13.61 -6.25 2.05
C THR A 104 -12.20 -5.91 2.56
N GLU A 105 -11.69 -6.77 3.44
CA GLU A 105 -10.29 -6.74 3.84
C GLU A 105 -9.43 -7.09 2.62
N ASN A 106 -8.98 -6.07 1.87
CA ASN A 106 -7.79 -6.24 1.05
C ASN A 106 -6.68 -6.75 1.97
N ALA A 107 -5.95 -7.78 1.53
CA ALA A 107 -4.98 -8.47 2.38
C ALA A 107 -3.91 -7.49 2.87
N ALA A 108 -4.12 -6.97 4.08
CA ALA A 108 -3.30 -5.93 4.64
C ALA A 108 -1.91 -6.51 4.94
N VAL A 109 -0.87 -5.75 4.60
CA VAL A 109 0.48 -6.08 5.05
C VAL A 109 0.49 -5.94 6.56
N SER A 110 0.69 -7.05 7.27
CA SER A 110 0.88 -7.09 8.71
C SER A 110 2.37 -7.03 9.05
N LEU A 111 2.68 -6.42 10.19
CA LEU A 111 4.03 -6.29 10.73
C LEU A 111 4.14 -7.08 12.04
N LYS A 112 5.11 -7.99 12.12
CA LYS A 112 5.49 -8.68 13.36
C LYS A 112 6.92 -8.29 13.71
N LYS A 113 7.12 -7.81 14.94
CA LYS A 113 8.46 -7.46 15.46
C LYS A 113 8.87 -8.48 16.50
N ASP A 114 10.08 -8.99 16.38
CA ASP A 114 10.75 -9.76 17.42
C ASP A 114 12.12 -9.15 17.77
N SER A 115 12.93 -9.87 18.55
CA SER A 115 14.26 -9.43 18.99
C SER A 115 15.29 -9.33 17.87
N GLU A 116 15.03 -9.92 16.71
CA GLU A 116 15.97 -9.99 15.58
C GLU A 116 15.47 -9.26 14.32
N ASP A 117 14.17 -9.39 14.04
CA ASP A 117 13.55 -9.06 12.77
C ASP A 117 12.31 -8.16 12.92
N LEU A 118 12.08 -7.35 11.89
CA LEU A 118 10.77 -6.82 11.51
C LEU A 118 10.27 -7.63 10.32
N CYS A 119 9.25 -8.46 10.53
CA CYS A 119 8.69 -9.37 9.54
C CYS A 119 7.41 -8.80 8.94
N PHE A 120 7.38 -8.64 7.62
CA PHE A 120 6.23 -8.15 6.86
C PHE A 120 5.53 -9.32 6.20
N GLN A 121 4.22 -9.47 6.43
CA GLN A 121 3.45 -10.64 5.99
C GLN A 121 2.12 -10.24 5.35
N VAL A 122 1.69 -10.99 4.34
CA VAL A 122 0.32 -10.96 3.81
C VAL A 122 -0.33 -12.31 4.11
N GLY A 123 -1.34 -12.30 4.98
CA GLY A 123 -1.78 -13.53 5.66
C GLY A 123 -0.61 -14.20 6.37
N ASP A 124 -0.42 -15.50 6.12
CA ASP A 124 0.70 -16.26 6.69
C ASP A 124 1.99 -16.22 5.84
N LYS A 125 1.98 -15.54 4.69
CA LYS A 125 3.14 -15.50 3.77
C LYS A 125 4.06 -14.34 4.13
N THR A 126 5.32 -14.66 4.44
CA THR A 126 6.37 -13.65 4.67
C THR A 126 6.82 -13.05 3.35
N ILE A 127 6.63 -11.73 3.19
CA ILE A 127 7.08 -10.95 2.03
C ILE A 127 8.55 -10.59 2.19
N LEU A 128 8.89 -9.97 3.32
CA LEU A 128 10.26 -9.60 3.63
C LEU A 128 10.52 -9.54 5.13
N LYS A 129 11.80 -9.64 5.50
CA LYS A 129 12.27 -9.32 6.85
C LYS A 129 13.34 -8.24 6.82
N TYR A 130 13.23 -7.28 7.72
CA TYR A 130 14.31 -6.35 8.03
C TYR A 130 15.01 -6.80 9.32
N ARG A 131 16.26 -7.23 9.19
CA ARG A 131 17.11 -7.70 10.30
C ARG A 131 17.70 -6.49 11.02
N HIS A 132 17.31 -6.27 12.27
CA HIS A 132 17.87 -5.23 13.11
C HIS A 132 18.91 -5.75 14.11
N ALA A 133 18.86 -7.04 14.48
CA ALA A 133 19.92 -7.68 15.26
C ALA A 133 21.20 -7.93 14.45
N VAL A 134 22.32 -8.08 15.16
CA VAL A 134 23.62 -8.39 14.57
C VAL A 134 23.66 -9.85 14.12
N THR A 135 23.89 -10.06 12.84
CA THR A 135 24.17 -11.37 12.25
C THR A 135 25.69 -11.58 12.16
N LEU A 136 26.16 -12.68 12.74
CA LEU A 136 27.56 -13.09 12.70
C LEU A 136 27.89 -13.77 11.36
N PRO A 137 29.14 -13.66 10.89
CA PRO A 137 29.59 -14.42 9.73
C PRO A 137 29.71 -15.92 10.06
N PRO A 138 29.84 -16.80 9.06
CA PRO A 138 30.00 -18.24 9.29
C PRO A 138 31.22 -18.53 10.17
N LYS A 139 31.19 -19.66 10.89
CA LYS A 139 32.28 -20.05 11.79
C LYS A 139 33.62 -20.09 11.03
N GLY A 140 34.63 -19.44 11.60
CA GLY A 140 35.97 -19.34 11.00
C GLY A 140 36.18 -18.15 10.07
N VAL A 141 35.13 -17.38 9.79
CA VAL A 141 35.21 -16.13 9.02
C VAL A 141 35.40 -14.95 9.99
N ASP A 142 36.20 -13.96 9.58
CA ASP A 142 36.52 -12.79 10.38
C ASP A 142 35.24 -12.07 10.89
N PRO A 143 35.06 -11.88 12.21
CA PRO A 143 33.94 -11.13 12.79
C PRO A 143 33.74 -9.72 12.22
N LEU A 144 34.73 -9.13 11.54
CA LEU A 144 34.63 -7.89 10.79
C LEU A 144 33.47 -7.88 9.78
N TYR A 145 33.06 -9.07 9.30
CA TYR A 145 31.96 -9.24 8.36
C TYR A 145 30.56 -9.28 9.03
N LYS A 146 30.45 -9.15 10.35
CA LYS A 146 29.14 -9.06 11.04
C LYS A 146 28.34 -7.85 10.57
N ARG A 147 27.02 -7.98 10.38
CA ARG A 147 26.14 -6.88 9.94
C ARG A 147 24.77 -6.94 10.58
N SER A 148 24.09 -5.79 10.60
CA SER A 148 22.67 -5.61 10.89
C SER A 148 22.12 -4.56 9.92
N GLY A 149 20.82 -4.30 9.96
CA GLY A 149 20.19 -3.24 9.16
C GLY A 149 20.07 -3.59 7.68
N TYR A 150 19.65 -4.82 7.37
CA TYR A 150 19.49 -5.30 5.99
C TYR A 150 18.16 -6.03 5.80
N ILE A 151 17.70 -6.11 4.56
CA ILE A 151 16.52 -6.88 4.18
C ILE A 151 16.93 -8.26 3.68
N HIS A 152 16.56 -9.30 4.43
CA HIS A 152 16.64 -10.69 4.01
C HIS A 152 15.85 -11.61 4.97
N PRO A 153 15.07 -12.58 4.45
CA PRO A 153 14.76 -12.80 3.04
C PRO A 153 13.83 -11.71 2.47
N LEU A 154 13.90 -11.52 1.15
CA LEU A 154 12.85 -10.91 0.34
C LEU A 154 12.28 -12.02 -0.53
N THR A 155 10.96 -12.18 -0.54
CA THR A 155 10.27 -13.30 -1.19
C THR A 155 9.42 -12.79 -2.35
N SER A 156 9.47 -13.47 -3.49
CA SER A 156 8.60 -13.17 -4.62
C SER A 156 7.14 -13.51 -4.32
N PRO A 157 6.17 -12.98 -5.07
CA PRO A 157 4.77 -13.40 -4.95
C PRO A 157 4.55 -14.92 -5.10
N GLY A 158 5.42 -15.59 -5.88
CA GLY A 158 5.45 -17.05 -6.06
C GLY A 158 6.19 -17.82 -4.95
N GLY A 159 6.65 -17.17 -3.88
CA GLY A 159 7.30 -17.83 -2.74
C GLY A 159 8.80 -18.06 -2.87
N LYS A 160 9.46 -17.57 -3.93
CA LYS A 160 10.90 -17.74 -4.12
C LYS A 160 11.67 -16.67 -3.36
N VAL A 161 12.69 -17.06 -2.58
CA VAL A 161 13.61 -16.10 -1.95
C VAL A 161 14.49 -15.45 -3.03
N LEU A 162 14.47 -14.12 -3.08
CA LEU A 162 15.15 -13.27 -4.07
C LEU A 162 16.47 -12.68 -3.56
N THR A 163 16.74 -12.76 -2.26
CA THR A 163 17.97 -12.25 -1.66
C THR A 163 18.81 -13.37 -1.05
N ARG A 164 20.14 -13.17 -1.03
CA ARG A 164 21.10 -14.05 -0.39
C ARG A 164 22.03 -13.24 0.50
N ILE A 165 22.57 -13.85 1.54
CA ILE A 165 23.60 -13.28 2.41
C ILE A 165 24.83 -14.19 2.43
N GLN A 166 26.00 -13.62 2.75
CA GLN A 166 27.22 -14.35 3.08
C GLN A 166 27.59 -15.46 2.08
N ALA A 167 27.72 -15.10 0.80
CA ALA A 167 28.24 -16.04 -0.21
C ALA A 167 29.65 -16.50 0.18
N PRO A 168 30.04 -17.76 -0.08
CA PRO A 168 31.33 -18.33 0.38
C PRO A 168 32.58 -17.55 -0.05
N ASP A 169 32.49 -16.84 -1.16
CA ASP A 169 33.54 -16.02 -1.76
C ASP A 169 33.45 -14.53 -1.38
N HIS A 170 32.31 -14.07 -0.83
CA HIS A 170 32.06 -12.66 -0.52
C HIS A 170 31.16 -12.46 0.72
N TYR A 171 31.75 -12.56 1.92
CA TYR A 171 31.04 -12.43 3.21
C TYR A 171 30.50 -11.03 3.54
N HIS A 172 30.80 -10.03 2.73
CA HIS A 172 30.31 -8.66 2.93
C HIS A 172 28.94 -8.39 2.28
N HIS A 173 28.38 -9.34 1.51
CA HIS A 173 27.08 -9.20 0.86
C HIS A 173 25.93 -9.60 1.80
N TYR A 174 24.93 -8.72 1.92
CA TYR A 174 23.76 -8.92 2.79
C TYR A 174 22.46 -8.45 2.14
N GLY A 175 21.83 -9.30 1.33
CA GLY A 175 20.49 -9.04 0.80
C GLY A 175 20.35 -7.66 0.15
N ILE A 176 19.41 -6.84 0.64
CA ILE A 176 19.36 -5.41 0.31
C ILE A 176 19.82 -4.63 1.54
N TRP A 177 20.90 -3.86 1.41
CA TRP A 177 21.48 -3.08 2.50
C TRP A 177 21.95 -1.72 1.99
N GLY A 178 21.98 -0.72 2.87
CA GLY A 178 22.64 0.56 2.61
C GLY A 178 24.11 0.51 3.06
N HIS A 179 24.97 1.36 2.48
CA HIS A 179 26.35 1.55 2.97
C HIS A 179 26.37 2.35 4.29
N GLY A 180 25.76 1.84 5.35
CA GLY A 180 25.86 2.46 6.68
C GLY A 180 27.29 2.37 7.24
N PRO A 181 27.71 3.27 8.14
CA PRO A 181 28.93 3.06 8.92
C PRO A 181 28.82 1.69 9.61
N LYS A 182 29.94 0.95 9.65
CA LYS A 182 30.02 -0.32 10.39
C LYS A 182 29.43 -0.10 11.78
N PRO A 183 28.57 -1.01 12.29
CA PRO A 183 28.09 -0.87 13.66
C PRO A 183 29.32 -0.82 14.58
N THR A 184 29.59 0.37 15.10
CA THR A 184 30.57 0.53 16.16
C THR A 184 30.01 -0.26 17.33
N SER A 185 30.83 -1.13 17.91
CA SER A 185 30.50 -1.70 19.20
C SER A 185 30.23 -0.54 20.14
N ALA A 186 28.98 -0.35 20.53
CA ALA A 186 28.66 0.38 21.74
C ALA A 186 29.25 -0.45 22.88
N THR A 187 30.52 -0.21 23.20
CA THR A 187 31.01 -0.43 24.54
C THR A 187 30.22 0.54 25.41
N GLY A 188 29.23 0.01 26.13
CA GLY A 188 28.46 0.78 27.09
C GLY A 188 29.35 1.36 28.19
N PRO A 189 28.83 2.34 28.96
CA PRO A 189 29.54 2.95 30.09
C PRO A 189 29.90 1.95 31.18
#